data_AF-A0A0B0H8G3-F1
#
_entry.id   AF-A0A0B0H8G3-F1
#
_cell.length_a   1.000
_cell.length_b   1.000
_cell.length_c   1.000
_cell.angle_alpha   90.00
_cell.angle_beta   90.00
_cell.angle_gamma   90.00
#
_symmetry.space_group_name_H-M   'P 1'
#
loop_
_entity.id
_entity.type
_entity.pdbx_description
1 polymer ?
#
loop_
_entity_poly.entity_id
_entity_poly.type
_entity_poly.pdbx_seq_one_letter_code
_entity_poly.pdbx_strand_id
1 'polypeptide(L)'
;MNHSDSRTELHMKNGCAYYIQLCVEPETNHTPEYLREQLESGMAGLSSQSRWQRFAAPVNKLSEKQLDYLSNIDGKNHVAWCASLLQEGKEKGIAIARYVILHDEVGVAEFAITVLDDYQGQGIGYELIKN
;
A
#
# COMPACT_ATOMS: atom_id res chain seq x y z
N MET A 1 24.63 10.80 -10.43
CA MET A 1 23.72 9.71 -10.80
C MET A 1 22.32 10.20 -10.47
N ASN A 2 21.53 10.49 -11.50
CA ASN A 2 20.16 10.97 -11.32
C ASN A 2 19.33 9.79 -10.82
N HIS A 3 19.04 9.75 -9.51
CA HIS A 3 18.04 8.84 -8.97
C HIS A 3 16.70 9.34 -9.48
N SER A 4 16.25 8.74 -10.57
CA SER A 4 14.87 8.86 -11.03
C SER A 4 13.98 8.46 -9.87
N ASP A 5 13.25 9.42 -9.32
CA ASP A 5 12.09 9.17 -8.46
C ASP A 5 11.26 8.10 -9.16
N SER A 6 11.21 6.87 -8.63
CA SER A 6 10.66 5.69 -9.32
C SER A 6 9.13 5.71 -9.37
N ARG A 7 8.53 6.82 -8.94
CA ARG A 7 7.10 7.06 -8.94
C ARG A 7 6.53 7.14 -10.35
N THR A 8 5.44 6.43 -10.56
CA THR A 8 4.63 6.51 -11.77
C THR A 8 3.40 7.35 -11.50
N GLU A 9 3.23 8.45 -12.23
CA GLU A 9 2.01 9.27 -12.17
C GLU A 9 0.90 8.65 -13.01
N LEU A 10 -0.29 8.53 -12.42
CA LEU A 10 -1.51 8.03 -13.04
C LEU A 10 -2.68 8.92 -12.67
N HIS A 11 -3.81 8.72 -13.35
CA HIS A 11 -5.00 9.55 -13.16
C HIS A 11 -6.22 8.69 -12.89
N MET A 12 -7.02 9.08 -11.90
CA MET A 12 -8.35 8.50 -11.66
C MET A 12 -9.30 8.87 -12.80
N LYS A 13 -10.49 8.24 -12.84
CA LYS A 13 -11.49 8.49 -13.91
C LYS A 13 -11.98 9.94 -13.97
N ASN A 14 -11.88 10.67 -12.85
CA ASN A 14 -12.24 12.08 -12.75
C ASN A 14 -11.07 13.04 -13.07
N GLY A 15 -9.91 12.52 -13.49
CA GLY A 15 -8.71 13.30 -13.79
C GLY A 15 -7.87 13.70 -12.58
N CYS A 16 -8.19 13.26 -11.36
CA CYS A 16 -7.33 13.49 -10.20
C CYS A 16 -6.07 12.62 -10.29
N ALA A 17 -4.89 13.24 -10.16
CA ALA A 17 -3.61 12.55 -10.20
C ALA A 17 -3.33 11.77 -8.91
N TYR A 18 -2.68 10.62 -9.06
CA TYR A 18 -2.10 9.83 -7.98
C TYR A 18 -0.78 9.20 -8.47
N TYR A 19 0.02 8.71 -7.54
CA TYR A 19 1.34 8.17 -7.80
C TYR A 19 1.42 6.74 -7.29
N ILE A 20 2.10 5.87 -8.03
CA ILE A 20 2.48 4.53 -7.57
C ILE A 20 3.98 4.47 -7.37
N GLN A 21 4.42 4.02 -6.20
CA GLN A 21 5.80 3.73 -5.87
C GLN A 21 5.91 2.56 -4.88
N LEU A 22 7.13 2.13 -4.56
CA LEU A 22 7.37 1.17 -3.49
C LEU A 22 6.96 1.76 -2.14
N CYS A 23 6.36 0.94 -1.27
CA CYS A 23 5.98 1.39 0.08
C CYS A 23 7.19 1.66 0.98
N VAL A 24 8.30 0.98 0.72
CA VAL A 24 9.58 1.19 1.38
C VAL A 24 10.66 1.23 0.31
N GLU A 25 11.39 2.34 0.22
CA GLU A 25 12.43 2.56 -0.78
C GLU A 25 13.65 3.23 -0.13
N PRO A 26 14.85 2.64 -0.24
CA PRO A 26 16.06 3.22 0.33
C PRO A 26 16.31 4.66 -0.16
N GLU A 27 16.83 5.50 0.71
CA GLU A 27 17.20 6.90 0.41
C GLU A 27 16.00 7.82 0.05
N THR A 28 14.77 7.37 0.30
CA THR A 28 13.54 8.17 0.18
C THR A 28 12.89 8.42 1.54
N ASN A 29 11.80 9.18 1.56
CA ASN A 29 10.97 9.33 2.76
C ASN A 29 10.06 8.11 3.01
N HIS A 30 10.04 7.13 2.11
CA HIS A 30 9.29 5.89 2.26
C HIS A 30 10.10 4.90 3.10
N THR A 31 10.11 5.11 4.42
CA THR A 31 10.72 4.20 5.39
C THR A 31 9.68 3.24 5.98
N PRO A 32 10.09 2.16 6.67
CA PRO A 32 9.16 1.31 7.42
C PRO A 32 8.31 2.11 8.42
N GLU A 33 8.88 3.11 9.10
CA GLU A 33 8.19 3.97 10.05
C GLU A 33 7.12 4.83 9.36
N TYR A 34 7.47 5.43 8.21
CA TYR A 34 6.51 6.16 7.39
C TYR A 34 5.34 5.26 6.95
N LEU A 35 5.64 4.03 6.51
CA LEU A 35 4.61 3.07 6.12
C LEU A 35 3.70 2.70 7.30
N ARG A 36 4.22 2.58 8.52
CA ARG A 36 3.38 2.33 9.71
C ARG A 36 2.37 3.46 9.93
N GLU A 37 2.80 4.71 9.82
CA GLU A 37 1.90 5.87 9.94
C GLU A 37 0.82 5.85 8.84
N GLN A 38 1.20 5.52 7.60
CA GLN A 38 0.24 5.38 6.49
C GLN A 38 -0.74 4.22 6.71
N LEU A 39 -0.31 3.10 7.27
CA LEU A 39 -1.18 1.95 7.58
C LEU A 39 -2.19 2.31 8.67
N GLU A 40 -1.77 3.00 9.73
CA GLU A 40 -2.68 3.45 10.80
C GLU A 40 -3.69 4.47 10.27
N SER A 41 -3.23 5.47 9.50
CA SER A 41 -4.09 6.46 8.84
C SER A 41 -5.08 5.78 7.87
N GLY A 42 -4.61 4.82 7.08
CA GLY A 42 -5.43 4.08 6.14
C GLY A 42 -6.52 3.25 6.82
N MET A 43 -6.21 2.63 7.97
CA MET A 43 -7.22 1.93 8.76
C MET A 43 -8.39 2.83 9.15
N ALA A 44 -8.12 4.09 9.53
CA ALA A 44 -9.18 5.05 9.86
C ALA A 44 -10.07 5.39 8.65
N GLY A 45 -9.51 5.36 7.43
CA GLY A 45 -10.24 5.59 6.18
C GLY A 45 -11.00 4.38 5.61
N LEU A 46 -10.80 3.18 6.16
CA LEU A 46 -11.50 1.96 5.70
C LEU A 46 -12.83 1.77 6.40
N SER A 47 -13.86 1.36 5.65
CA SER A 47 -15.13 0.87 6.22
C SER A 47 -14.96 -0.48 6.93
N SER A 48 -15.90 -0.84 7.81
CA SER A 48 -15.92 -2.15 8.47
C SER A 48 -15.95 -3.32 7.47
N GLN A 49 -16.60 -3.13 6.32
CA GLN A 49 -16.64 -4.14 5.25
C GLN A 49 -15.28 -4.31 4.60
N SER A 50 -14.62 -3.22 4.21
CA SER A 50 -13.28 -3.27 3.60
C SER A 50 -12.23 -3.86 4.57
N ARG A 51 -12.33 -3.55 5.87
CA ARG A 51 -11.47 -4.17 6.91
C ARG A 51 -11.73 -5.67 7.04
N TRP A 52 -13.00 -6.10 7.03
CA TRP A 52 -13.35 -7.52 7.06
C TRP A 52 -12.80 -8.27 5.83
N GLN A 53 -12.95 -7.70 4.63
CA GLN A 53 -12.43 -8.30 3.40
C GLN A 53 -10.91 -8.42 3.43
N ARG A 54 -10.21 -7.42 4.00
CA ARG A 54 -8.75 -7.43 4.06
C ARG A 54 -8.17 -8.39 5.10
N PHE A 55 -8.82 -8.53 6.25
CA PHE A 55 -8.26 -9.26 7.40
C PHE A 55 -9.03 -10.52 7.78
N ALA A 56 -10.16 -10.81 7.12
CA ALA A 56 -11.09 -11.88 7.48
C ALA A 56 -11.50 -11.85 8.96
N ALA A 57 -11.51 -10.65 9.55
CA ALA A 57 -11.72 -10.41 10.97
C ALA A 57 -12.17 -8.96 11.22
N PRO A 58 -12.84 -8.65 12.34
CA PRO A 58 -13.34 -7.31 12.63
C PRO A 58 -12.22 -6.43 13.22
N VAL A 59 -11.16 -6.21 12.45
CA VAL A 59 -9.99 -5.43 12.87
C VAL A 59 -10.32 -3.94 12.85
N ASN A 60 -10.36 -3.31 14.04
CA ASN A 60 -10.61 -1.87 14.15
C ASN A 60 -9.32 -1.03 14.20
N LYS A 61 -8.26 -1.59 14.77
CA LYS A 61 -6.93 -1.01 14.82
C LYS A 61 -5.91 -2.13 14.60
N LEU A 62 -4.81 -1.82 13.94
CA LEU A 62 -3.68 -2.74 13.83
C LEU A 62 -2.94 -2.82 15.17
N SER A 63 -2.69 -4.04 15.62
CA SER A 63 -1.75 -4.28 16.73
C SER A 63 -0.32 -3.95 16.30
N GLU A 64 0.57 -3.71 17.26
CA GLU A 64 2.01 -3.53 17.01
C GLU A 64 2.59 -4.67 16.15
N LYS A 65 2.25 -5.92 16.49
CA LYS A 65 2.70 -7.10 15.72
C LYS A 65 2.20 -7.08 14.27
N GLN A 66 0.98 -6.60 14.02
CA GLN A 66 0.47 -6.46 12.65
C GLN A 66 1.16 -5.32 11.92
N LEU A 67 1.39 -4.18 12.58
CA LEU A 67 2.15 -3.07 12.00
C LEU A 67 3.57 -3.53 11.63
N ASP A 68 4.28 -4.19 12.54
CA ASP A 68 5.62 -4.74 12.30
C ASP A 68 5.61 -5.67 11.08
N TYR A 69 4.66 -6.60 11.05
CA TYR A 69 4.54 -7.56 9.95
C TYR A 69 4.18 -6.90 8.61
N LEU A 70 3.34 -5.86 8.63
CA LEU A 70 2.92 -5.16 7.42
C LEU A 70 4.00 -4.19 6.91
N SER A 71 4.86 -3.66 7.79
CA SER A 71 5.89 -2.69 7.44
C SER A 71 7.30 -3.26 7.26
N ASN A 72 7.57 -4.47 7.76
CA ASN A 72 8.86 -5.14 7.58
C ASN A 72 8.97 -5.74 6.17
N ILE A 73 9.26 -4.88 5.20
CA ILE A 73 9.38 -5.17 3.77
C ILE A 73 10.87 -5.29 3.43
N ASP A 74 11.29 -6.45 2.91
CA ASP A 74 12.69 -6.71 2.53
C ASP A 74 12.98 -6.41 1.05
N GLY A 75 11.95 -6.10 0.27
CA GLY A 75 12.06 -5.79 -1.16
C GLY A 75 12.35 -7.01 -2.05
N LYS A 76 12.32 -8.23 -1.49
CA LYS A 76 12.62 -9.47 -2.21
C LYS A 76 11.56 -10.55 -1.99
N ASN A 77 11.37 -10.96 -0.74
CA ASN A 77 10.40 -11.98 -0.36
C ASN A 77 9.10 -11.37 0.14
N HIS A 78 9.16 -10.13 0.63
CA HIS A 78 8.03 -9.34 1.03
C HIS A 78 8.15 -7.98 0.36
N VAL A 79 7.23 -7.70 -0.57
CA VAL A 79 7.24 -6.48 -1.38
C VAL A 79 5.88 -5.82 -1.33
N ALA A 80 5.85 -4.49 -1.29
CA ALA A 80 4.62 -3.72 -1.39
C ALA A 80 4.80 -2.46 -2.23
N TRP A 81 3.76 -2.14 -2.99
CA TRP A 81 3.58 -0.89 -3.72
C TRP A 81 2.40 -0.14 -3.12
N CYS A 82 2.52 1.17 -2.99
CA CYS A 82 1.44 2.04 -2.57
C CYS A 82 1.00 2.94 -3.71
N ALA A 83 -0.29 3.27 -3.71
CA ALA A 83 -0.80 4.43 -4.41
C ALA A 83 -0.98 5.57 -3.40
N SER A 84 -0.55 6.77 -3.75
CA SER A 84 -0.70 7.95 -2.92
C SER A 84 -1.08 9.18 -3.75
N LEU A 85 -1.63 10.20 -3.10
CA LEU A 85 -1.89 11.50 -3.70
C LEU A 85 -1.42 12.62 -2.78
N LEU A 86 -1.31 13.83 -3.32
CA LEU A 86 -1.05 15.02 -2.53
C LEU A 86 -2.36 15.64 -2.07
N GLN A 87 -2.57 15.67 -0.75
CA GLN A 87 -3.67 16.36 -0.11
C GLN A 87 -3.09 17.44 0.80
N GLU A 88 -3.41 18.72 0.53
CA GLU A 88 -2.92 19.87 1.32
C GLU A 88 -1.39 19.91 1.45
N GLY A 89 -0.68 19.54 0.39
CA GLY A 89 0.79 19.51 0.35
C GLY A 89 1.41 18.32 1.11
N LYS A 90 0.61 17.40 1.64
CA LYS A 90 1.06 16.17 2.28
C LYS A 90 0.68 14.95 1.45
N GLU A 91 1.57 13.97 1.44
CA GLU A 91 1.28 12.69 0.83
C GLU A 91 0.30 11.89 1.70
N LYS A 92 -0.71 11.32 1.05
CA LYS A 92 -1.69 10.44 1.65
C LYS A 92 -1.75 9.14 0.87
N GLY A 93 -1.44 8.03 1.52
CA GLY A 93 -1.68 6.70 0.99
C GLY A 93 -3.17 6.43 0.79
N ILE A 94 -3.54 5.97 -0.40
CA ILE A 94 -4.93 5.66 -0.78
C ILE A 94 -5.12 4.19 -1.15
N ALA A 95 -4.04 3.47 -1.47
CA ALA A 95 -4.07 2.03 -1.67
C ALA A 95 -2.70 1.39 -1.41
N ILE A 96 -2.71 0.09 -1.15
CA ILE A 96 -1.52 -0.74 -1.03
C ILE A 96 -1.77 -2.09 -1.68
N ALA A 97 -0.80 -2.58 -2.44
CA ALA A 97 -0.73 -3.96 -2.92
C ALA A 97 0.57 -4.57 -2.44
N ARG A 98 0.52 -5.82 -2.00
CA ARG A 98 1.71 -6.53 -1.52
C ARG A 98 1.66 -7.99 -1.86
N TYR A 99 2.83 -8.61 -1.90
CA TYR A 99 2.96 -10.06 -1.87
C TYR A 99 4.03 -10.52 -0.89
N VAL A 100 3.90 -11.76 -0.43
CA VAL A 100 4.87 -12.47 0.42
C VAL A 100 5.12 -13.86 -0.17
N ILE A 101 6.38 -14.19 -0.45
CA ILE A 101 6.78 -15.53 -0.89
C ILE A 101 6.60 -16.52 0.27
N LEU A 102 5.97 -17.66 -0.01
CA LEU A 102 5.78 -18.72 0.97
C LEU A 102 7.06 -19.58 1.05
N HIS A 103 7.60 -19.73 2.26
CA HIS A 103 8.90 -20.40 2.44
C HIS A 103 8.83 -21.92 2.25
N ASP A 104 7.64 -22.49 2.39
CA ASP A 104 7.32 -23.91 2.27
C ASP A 104 6.82 -24.30 0.86
N GLU A 105 6.56 -23.33 -0.02
CA GLU A 105 6.05 -23.58 -1.38
C GLU A 105 6.86 -22.84 -2.45
N VAL A 106 7.63 -23.59 -3.23
CA VAL A 106 8.48 -23.03 -4.28
C VAL A 106 7.65 -22.39 -5.38
N GLY A 107 7.89 -21.11 -5.63
CA GLY A 107 7.25 -20.35 -6.71
C GLY A 107 5.84 -19.84 -6.37
N VAL A 108 5.43 -19.92 -5.10
CA VAL A 108 4.13 -19.43 -4.63
C VAL A 108 4.30 -18.18 -3.76
N ALA A 109 3.41 -17.22 -3.95
CA ALA A 109 3.32 -16.03 -3.10
C ALA A 109 1.86 -15.74 -2.76
N GLU A 110 1.62 -15.32 -1.52
CA GLU A 110 0.35 -14.74 -1.11
C GLU A 110 0.33 -13.26 -1.44
N PHE A 111 -0.76 -12.77 -2.03
CA PHE A 111 -0.93 -11.35 -2.32
C PHE A 111 -2.18 -10.78 -1.66
N ALA A 112 -2.15 -9.48 -1.39
CA ALA A 112 -3.31 -8.73 -0.90
C ALA A 112 -3.30 -7.31 -1.43
N ILE A 113 -4.49 -6.77 -1.66
CA ILE A 113 -4.69 -5.40 -2.13
C ILE A 113 -5.77 -4.75 -1.28
N THR A 114 -5.50 -3.52 -0.86
CA THR A 114 -6.46 -2.69 -0.13
C THR A 114 -6.53 -1.34 -0.80
N VAL A 115 -7.72 -0.86 -1.10
CA VAL A 115 -7.99 0.51 -1.58
C VAL A 115 -8.96 1.15 -0.61
N LEU A 116 -8.64 2.35 -0.13
CA LEU A 116 -9.55 3.14 0.69
C LEU A 116 -10.90 3.34 -0.02
N ASP A 117 -12.00 3.22 0.72
CA ASP A 117 -13.36 3.17 0.17
C ASP A 117 -13.67 4.33 -0.79
N ASP A 118 -13.27 5.57 -0.43
CA ASP A 118 -13.46 6.79 -1.26
C ASP A 118 -12.77 6.75 -2.63
N TYR A 119 -11.78 5.86 -2.80
CA TYR A 119 -10.96 5.75 -4.00
C TYR A 119 -11.21 4.44 -4.77
N GLN A 120 -12.15 3.62 -4.31
CA GLN A 120 -12.56 2.41 -5.02
C GLN A 120 -13.29 2.73 -6.33
N GLY A 121 -13.34 1.76 -7.24
CA GLY A 121 -13.97 1.93 -8.56
C GLY A 121 -13.18 2.81 -9.56
N GLN A 122 -12.01 3.32 -9.17
CA GLN A 122 -11.14 4.16 -10.01
C GLN A 122 -10.09 3.39 -10.82
N GLY A 123 -9.96 2.07 -10.61
CA GLY A 123 -8.95 1.25 -11.29
C GLY A 123 -7.59 1.16 -10.57
N ILE A 124 -7.39 1.87 -9.46
CA ILE A 124 -6.12 1.93 -8.71
C ILE A 124 -5.61 0.54 -8.32
N GLY A 125 -6.49 -0.34 -7.81
CA GLY A 125 -6.12 -1.69 -7.43
C GLY A 125 -5.61 -2.54 -8.61
N TYR A 126 -6.10 -2.29 -9.83
CA TYR A 126 -5.61 -2.97 -11.03
C TYR A 126 -4.23 -2.46 -11.45
N GLU A 127 -4.04 -1.14 -11.44
CA GLU A 127 -2.74 -0.54 -11.78
C GLU A 127 -1.64 -0.98 -10.80
N LEU A 128 -1.97 -1.20 -9.53
CA LEU A 128 -1.04 -1.75 -8.53
C LEU A 128 -0.60 -3.20 -8.80
N ILE A 129 -1.39 -4.01 -9.51
CA ILE A 129 -1.02 -5.40 -9.87
C ILE A 129 -0.15 -5.44 -11.12
N LYS A 130 -0.41 -4.52 -12.03
CA LYS A 130 0.24 -4.49 -13.35
C LYS A 130 1.71 -4.08 -13.28
N ASN A 131 2.08 -3.34 -12.23
CA ASN A 131 3.31 -2.54 -12.16
C ASN A 131 4.58 -3.35 -11.88
#